data_AF-B1WY38-F1
#
_entry.id   AF-B1WY38-F1
#
_cell.length_a   1.000
_cell.length_b   1.000
_cell.length_c   1.000
_cell.angle_alpha   90.00
_cell.angle_beta   90.00
_cell.angle_gamma   90.00
#
_symmetry.space_group_name_H-M   'P 1'
#
loop_
_entity.id
_entity.type
_entity.pdbx_description
1 polymer ?
#
loop_
_entity_poly.entity_id
_entity_poly.type
_entity_poly.pdbx_seq_one_letter_code
_entity_poly.pdbx_strand_id
1 'polypeptide(L)' 'MLPAPRVDNTLSKADLVSEKQESQLLSGLWYINIHTEANPPGEIRGQVNINTIPEPFTLGLLGMAGVTFLGYQLRKKRLG' A
#
# COMPACT_ATOMS: atom_id res chain seq x y z
N MET A 1 11.95 -15.68 11.95
CA MET A 1 10.95 -16.31 12.83
C MET A 1 10.47 -15.21 13.76
N LEU A 2 9.21 -14.77 13.62
CA LEU A 2 8.66 -13.69 14.47
C LEU A 2 8.35 -14.26 15.86
N PRO A 3 8.51 -13.46 16.94
CA PRO A 3 8.17 -13.90 18.29
C PRO A 3 6.67 -14.20 18.40
N ALA A 4 6.31 -15.21 19.22
CA ALA A 4 4.93 -15.58 19.45
C ALA A 4 4.15 -14.41 20.10
N PRO A 5 2.88 -14.19 19.72
CA PRO A 5 2.06 -13.13 20.32
C PRO A 5 1.81 -13.43 21.80
N ARG A 6 2.11 -12.45 22.67
CA ARG A 6 1.82 -12.53 24.10
C ARG A 6 0.37 -12.06 24.38
N VAL A 7 -0.30 -12.72 25.32
CA VAL A 7 -1.75 -12.57 25.64
C VAL A 7 -1.99 -11.52 26.74
N ASP A 8 -0.94 -10.89 27.25
CA ASP A 8 -1.02 -9.77 28.18
C ASP A 8 -0.99 -8.43 27.44
N ASN A 9 -2.00 -7.58 27.64
CA ASN A 9 -2.08 -6.23 27.08
C ASN A 9 -1.02 -5.25 27.64
N THR A 10 0.09 -5.76 28.17
CA THR A 10 1.18 -4.96 28.72
C THR A 10 2.30 -4.92 27.69
N LEU A 11 2.33 -3.90 26.84
CA LEU A 11 3.41 -3.72 25.88
C LEU A 11 4.70 -3.38 26.64
N SER A 12 5.57 -4.37 26.84
CA SER A 12 6.93 -4.11 27.29
C SER A 12 7.73 -3.51 26.12
N LYS A 13 8.75 -2.69 26.40
CA LYS A 13 9.60 -2.09 25.33
C LYS A 13 10.26 -3.15 24.43
N ALA A 14 10.31 -4.41 24.87
CA ALA A 14 10.80 -5.56 24.11
C ALA A 14 9.77 -6.16 23.13
N ASP A 15 8.48 -5.83 23.27
CA ASP A 15 7.39 -6.24 22.36
C ASP A 15 7.10 -5.17 21.28
N LEU A 16 7.76 -4.01 21.37
CA LEU A 16 7.77 -3.01 20.30
C LEU A 16 8.64 -3.50 19.14
N VAL A 17 8.24 -3.17 17.91
CA VAL A 17 9.05 -3.41 16.71
C VAL A 17 10.47 -2.90 16.96
N SER A 18 11.46 -3.78 16.89
CA SER A 18 12.87 -3.36 17.04
C SER A 18 13.27 -2.43 15.90
N GLU A 19 14.26 -1.56 16.13
CA GLU A 19 14.77 -0.62 15.11
C GLU A 19 15.16 -1.35 13.80
N LYS A 20 15.68 -2.57 13.92
CA LYS A 20 16.00 -3.42 12.76
C LYS A 20 14.74 -3.87 12.01
N GLN A 21 13.70 -4.29 12.73
CA GLN A 21 12.44 -4.71 12.10
C GLN A 21 11.74 -3.52 11.44
N GLU A 22 11.76 -2.35 12.08
CA GLU A 22 11.23 -1.11 11.51
C GLU A 22 11.98 -0.75 10.22
N SER A 23 13.32 -0.75 10.26
CA SER A 23 14.15 -0.51 9.08
C SER A 23 13.85 -1.50 7.95
N GLN A 24 13.72 -2.80 8.25
CA GLN A 24 13.38 -3.80 7.24
C GLN A 24 11.98 -3.61 6.64
N LEU A 25 11.02 -3.23 7.47
CA LEU A 25 9.65 -2.96 7.04
C LEU A 25 9.60 -1.73 6.13
N LEU A 26 10.24 -0.63 6.52
CA LEU A 26 10.37 0.59 5.70
C LEU A 26 11.16 0.36 4.41
N SER A 27 12.12 -0.57 4.44
CA SER A 27 12.88 -0.99 3.26
C SER A 27 12.08 -1.92 2.32
N GLY A 28 10.83 -2.23 2.66
CA GLY A 28 9.97 -3.11 1.86
C GLY A 28 10.51 -4.53 1.76
N LEU A 29 11.15 -5.07 2.80
CA LEU A 29 11.72 -6.43 2.81
C LEU A 29 10.75 -7.49 3.34
N TRP A 30 9.50 -7.09 3.61
CA TRP A 30 8.48 -7.94 4.21
C TRP A 30 7.43 -8.33 3.17
N TYR A 31 7.01 -9.59 3.22
CA TYR A 31 5.92 -10.10 2.40
C TYR A 31 5.04 -11.04 3.23
N ILE A 32 3.80 -11.18 2.79
CA ILE A 32 2.81 -12.08 3.38
C ILE A 32 2.65 -13.27 2.44
N ASN A 33 2.67 -14.48 3.00
CA ASN A 33 2.26 -15.69 2.32
C ASN A 33 1.04 -16.26 3.05
N ILE A 34 -0.04 -16.52 2.31
CA ILE A 34 -1.29 -17.03 2.86
C ILE A 34 -1.34 -18.54 2.61
N HIS A 35 -1.49 -19.28 3.71
CA HIS A 35 -1.51 -20.73 3.74
C HIS A 35 -2.90 -21.25 4.08
N THR A 36 -3.24 -22.42 3.55
CA THR A 36 -4.42 -23.20 3.96
C THR A 36 -3.99 -24.63 4.23
N GLU A 37 -4.84 -25.42 4.89
CA GLU A 37 -4.57 -26.85 5.08
C GLU A 37 -4.45 -27.57 3.73
N ALA A 38 -5.25 -27.17 2.74
CA ALA A 38 -5.22 -27.73 1.39
C ALA A 38 -3.97 -27.31 0.59
N ASN A 39 -3.36 -26.16 0.91
CA ASN A 39 -2.13 -25.70 0.27
C ASN A 39 -1.10 -25.19 1.31
N PRO A 40 -0.33 -26.11 1.93
CA PRO A 40 0.66 -25.78 2.94
C PRO A 40 1.83 -24.91 2.46
N PRO A 41 2.30 -24.97 1.20
CA PRO A 41 3.28 -24.00 0.68
C PRO A 41 2.75 -22.57 0.48
N GLY A 42 1.42 -22.41 0.49
CA GLY A 42 0.72 -21.13 0.31
C GLY A 42 0.32 -20.84 -1.13
N GLU A 43 -0.86 -20.25 -1.31
CA GLU A 43 -1.45 -19.96 -2.62
C GLU A 43 -1.28 -18.49 -3.04
N ILE A 44 -1.39 -17.58 -2.08
CA ILE A 44 -1.37 -16.13 -2.31
C ILE A 44 -0.16 -15.51 -1.62
N ARG A 45 0.59 -14.71 -2.36
CA ARG A 45 1.77 -13.98 -1.88
C ARG A 45 1.62 -12.49 -2.19
N GLY A 46 1.90 -11.64 -1.22
CA GLY A 46 1.78 -10.18 -1.35
C GLY A 46 2.93 -9.45 -0.69
N GLN A 47 3.43 -8.39 -1.33
CA GLN A 47 4.46 -7.53 -0.76
C GLN A 47 3.85 -6.56 0.25
N VAL A 48 4.47 -6.39 1.41
CA VAL A 48 4.10 -5.32 2.35
C VAL A 48 4.80 -4.06 1.91
N ASN A 49 4.04 -3.14 1.29
CA ASN A 49 4.54 -1.85 0.87
C ASN A 49 3.87 -0.76 1.71
N ILE A 50 4.67 0.08 2.36
CA ILE A 50 4.17 1.23 3.16
C ILE A 50 4.14 2.50 2.30
N ASN A 51 4.77 2.46 1.12
CA ASN A 51 4.68 3.58 0.21
C ASN A 51 3.24 3.69 -0.27
N THR A 52 2.68 4.89 -0.19
CA THR A 52 1.39 5.21 -0.78
C THR A 52 1.49 4.87 -2.25
N ILE A 53 0.75 3.86 -2.70
CA ILE A 53 0.63 3.58 -4.13
C ILE A 53 -0.25 4.72 -4.65
N PRO A 54 0.28 5.73 -5.37
CA PRO A 54 -0.61 6.67 -6.04
C PRO A 54 -1.46 5.83 -6.97
N GLU A 55 -2.78 5.84 -6.78
CA GLU A 55 -3.65 5.04 -7.63
C GLU A 55 -3.38 5.44 -9.09
N PRO A 56 -2.79 4.55 -9.91
CA PRO A 56 -2.28 4.93 -11.23
C PRO A 56 -3.42 5.48 -12.10
N PHE A 57 -4.65 5.02 -11.85
CA PHE A 57 -5.87 5.48 -12.49
C PHE A 57 -6.33 6.87 -12.04
N THR A 58 -6.06 7.28 -10.81
CA THR A 58 -6.49 8.59 -10.29
C THR A 58 -5.73 9.74 -10.96
N LEU A 59 -4.42 9.59 -11.17
CA LEU A 59 -3.63 10.57 -11.93
C LEU A 59 -4.07 10.64 -13.40
N GLY A 60 -4.34 9.48 -14.01
CA GLY A 60 -4.89 9.41 -15.36
C GLY A 60 -6.25 10.10 -15.48
N LEU A 61 -7.16 9.85 -14.53
CA LEU A 61 -8.49 10.44 -14.48
C LEU A 61 -8.42 11.97 -14.32
N LEU A 62 -7.59 12.46 -13.40
CA LEU A 62 -7.39 13.90 -13.18
C LEU A 62 -6.80 14.59 -14.41
N GLY A 63 -5.83 13.95 -15.08
CA GLY A 63 -5.28 14.45 -16.34
C GLY A 63 -6.35 14.57 -17.44
N MET A 64 -7.17 13.53 -17.60
CA MET A 64 -8.26 13.52 -18.58
C MET A 64 -9.35 14.56 -18.25
N ALA A 65 -9.71 14.72 -16.97
CA ALA A 65 -10.63 15.76 -16.53
C ALA A 65 -10.11 17.17 -16.83
N GLY A 66 -8.81 17.41 -16.63
CA GLY A 66 -8.16 18.68 -16.96
C GLY A 66 -8.19 18.99 -18.46
N VAL A 67 -7.86 18.02 -19.32
CA VAL A 67 -7.86 18.18 -20.79
C VAL A 67 -9.27 18.44 -21.32
N THR A 68 -10.26 17.68 -20.83
CA THR A 68 -11.67 17.85 -21.24
C THR A 68 -12.22 19.20 -20.81
N PHE A 69 -11.92 19.65 -19.58
CA PHE A 69 -12.31 20.96 -19.08
C PHE A 69 -11.66 22.10 -19.88
N LEU A 70 -10.36 22.02 -20.17
CA LEU A 70 -9.67 23.02 -20.99
C LEU A 70 -10.27 23.10 -22.40
N GLY A 71 -10.52 21.96 -23.03
CA GLY A 71 -11.17 21.88 -24.34
C GLY A 71 -12.56 22.53 -24.34
N TYR A 72 -13.36 22.29 -23.29
CA TYR A 72 -14.66 22.94 -23.10
C TYR A 72 -14.52 24.46 -22.98
N GLN A 73 -13.57 24.96 -22.19
CA GLN A 73 -13.36 26.40 -22.00
C GLN A 73 -12.89 27.09 -23.28
N LEU A 74 -12.01 26.46 -24.06
CA LEU A 74 -11.56 26.97 -25.35
C LEU A 74 -12.69 27.01 -26.38
N ARG A 75 -13.55 25.99 -26.40
CA ARG A 75 -14.74 25.96 -27.27
C ARG A 75 -15.73 27.05 -26.89
N LYS A 76 -16.00 27.23 -25.60
CA LYS A 76 -16.91 28.27 -25.09
C LYS A 76 -16.44 29.68 -25.47
N LYS A 77 -15.13 29.94 -25.40
CA LYS A 77 -14.53 31.22 -25.80
C LYS A 77 -14.59 31.53 -27.31
N ARG A 78 -14.79 30.52 -28.17
CA ARG A 78 -14.92 30.71 -29.63
C ARG A 78 -16.38 30.91 -30.08
N LEU A 79 -17.33 30.66 -29.18
CA LEU A 79 -18.77 30.68 -29.46
C LEU A 79 -19.48 31.88 -28.84
N GLY A 80 -18.75 32.78 -28.17
CA GLY A 80 -19.23 34.07 -27.68
C GLY A 80 -18.30 35.17 -28.16
#